data_AF-A0A353BE12-F1
#
_entry.id   AF-A0A353BE12-F1
#
_cell.length_a   1.000
_cell.length_b   1.000
_cell.length_c   1.000
_cell.angle_alpha   90.00
_cell.angle_beta   90.00
_cell.angle_gamma   90.00
#
_symmetry.space_group_name_H-M   'P 1'
#
loop_
_entity.id
_entity.type
_entity.pdbx_description
1 polymer ?
#
loop_
_entity_poly.entity_id
_entity_poly.type
_entity_poly.pdbx_seq_one_letter_code
_entity_poly.pdbx_strand_id
1 'polypeptide(L)'
;MAQAIVDPEELRQFAAMLKRFSQQVRESSTTLSRAQGRLSESWRDQEHRKFADEFEEQMKMVNKLLDASDKHVPYLLKKAEYIDQYLQR
;
A
#
# COMPACT_ATOMS: atom_id res chain seq x y z
N MET A 1 -4.20 0.38 32.99
CA MET A 1 -3.31 0.26 31.82
C MET A 1 -3.89 -0.84 30.95
N ALA A 2 -4.43 -0.52 29.77
CA ALA A 2 -5.02 -1.54 28.91
C ALA A 2 -3.88 -2.36 28.28
N GLN A 3 -3.51 -3.47 28.93
CA GLN A 3 -2.69 -4.51 28.32
C GLN A 3 -3.48 -5.08 27.14
N ALA A 4 -3.24 -4.55 25.95
CA ALA A 4 -3.66 -5.22 24.74
C ALA A 4 -2.82 -6.49 24.63
N ILE A 5 -3.39 -7.62 25.03
CA ILE A 5 -2.88 -8.95 24.67
C ILE A 5 -3.15 -9.07 23.18
N VAL A 6 -2.16 -8.77 22.36
CA VAL A 6 -2.24 -8.96 20.91
C VAL A 6 -1.44 -10.21 20.58
N ASP A 7 -2.04 -11.10 19.78
CA ASP A 7 -1.39 -12.33 19.35
C ASP A 7 -0.27 -11.98 18.34
N PRO A 8 1.00 -12.36 18.60
CA PRO A 8 2.09 -12.20 17.64
C PRO A 8 1.79 -12.78 16.26
N GLU A 9 1.04 -13.89 16.21
CA GLU A 9 0.69 -14.56 14.96
C GLU A 9 -0.34 -13.76 14.17
N GLU A 10 -1.33 -13.14 14.82
CA GLU A 10 -2.28 -12.22 14.15
C GLU A 10 -1.54 -11.03 13.50
N LEU A 11 -0.54 -10.46 14.20
CA LEU A 11 0.28 -9.38 13.65
C LEU A 11 1.08 -9.81 12.42
N ARG A 12 1.66 -11.03 12.44
CA ARG A 12 2.40 -11.58 11.29
C ARG A 12 1.48 -11.85 10.11
N GLN A 13 0.31 -12.44 10.36
CA GLN A 13 -0.68 -12.72 9.33
C GLN A 13 -1.16 -11.42 8.65
N PHE A 14 -1.49 -10.39 9.45
CA PHE A 14 -1.88 -9.10 8.92
C PHE A 14 -0.73 -8.42 8.15
N ALA A 15 0.50 -8.45 8.65
CA ALA A 15 1.66 -7.91 7.95
C ALA A 15 1.90 -8.60 6.59
N ALA A 16 1.75 -9.93 6.53
CA ALA A 16 1.84 -10.70 5.30
C ALA A 16 0.72 -10.33 4.31
N MET A 17 -0.52 -10.16 4.80
CA MET A 17 -1.66 -9.71 3.99
C MET A 17 -1.42 -8.31 3.43
N LEU A 18 -1.00 -7.36 4.27
CA LEU A 18 -0.70 -5.99 3.89
C LEU A 18 0.38 -5.93 2.81
N LYS A 19 1.45 -6.73 2.95
CA LYS A 19 2.52 -6.83 1.95
C LYS A 19 2.03 -7.35 0.60
N ARG A 20 1.19 -8.40 0.60
CA ARG A 20 0.63 -8.94 -0.65
C ARG A 20 -0.31 -7.94 -1.32
N PHE A 21 -1.16 -7.29 -0.53
CA PHE A 21 -2.06 -6.24 -1.01
C PHE A 21 -1.28 -5.08 -1.64
N SER A 22 -0.24 -4.58 -0.97
CA SER A 22 0.56 -3.46 -1.51
C SER A 22 1.26 -3.83 -2.82
N GLN A 23 1.75 -5.07 -2.96
CA GLN A 23 2.32 -5.57 -4.21
C GLN A 23 1.27 -5.60 -5.34
N GLN A 24 0.08 -6.16 -5.09
CA GLN A 24 -1.00 -6.23 -6.07
C GLN A 24 -1.47 -4.85 -6.53
N VAL A 25 -1.61 -3.90 -5.59
CA VAL A 25 -1.96 -2.52 -5.91
C VAL A 25 -0.88 -1.88 -6.77
N ARG A 26 0.41 -2.06 -6.44
CA ARG A 26 1.54 -1.50 -7.22
C ARG A 26 1.55 -1.99 -8.67
N GLU A 27 1.31 -3.27 -8.90
CA GLU A 27 1.23 -3.86 -10.24
C GLU A 27 0.03 -3.32 -11.03
N SER A 28 -1.13 -3.24 -10.38
CA SER A 28 -2.37 -2.71 -10.97
C SER A 28 -2.25 -1.23 -11.32
N SER A 29 -1.68 -0.44 -10.41
CA SER A 29 -1.34 0.98 -10.60
C SER A 29 -0.41 1.20 -11.79
N THR A 30 0.64 0.39 -11.92
CA THR A 30 1.56 0.46 -13.07
C THR A 30 0.85 0.17 -14.39
N THR A 31 -0.07 -0.80 -14.38
CA THR A 31 -0.88 -1.16 -15.56
C THR A 31 -1.80 -0.02 -15.96
N LEU A 32 -2.47 0.62 -14.99
CA LEU A 32 -3.33 1.78 -15.22
C LEU A 32 -2.55 2.98 -15.77
N SER A 33 -1.39 3.31 -15.21
CA SER A 33 -0.55 4.41 -15.73
C SER A 33 -0.13 4.18 -17.18
N ARG A 34 0.19 2.93 -17.57
CA ARG A 34 0.49 2.60 -18.98
C ARG A 34 -0.74 2.74 -19.88
N ALA A 35 -1.91 2.36 -19.39
CA ALA A 35 -3.16 2.50 -20.14
C ALA A 35 -3.53 3.97 -20.35
N GLN A 36 -3.35 4.83 -19.34
CA GLN A 36 -3.53 6.27 -19.46
C GLN A 36 -2.53 6.88 -20.47
N GLY A 37 -1.27 6.43 -20.46
CA GLY A 37 -0.29 6.85 -21.46
C GLY A 37 -0.74 6.54 -22.90
N ARG A 38 -1.27 5.34 -23.15
CA ARG A 38 -1.83 5.00 -24.48
C ARG A 38 -3.06 5.83 -24.83
N LEU A 39 -3.91 6.15 -23.86
CA LEU A 39 -5.11 6.98 -24.08
C LEU A 39 -4.73 8.38 -24.59
N SER A 40 -3.60 8.93 -24.13
CA SER A 40 -3.07 10.21 -24.59
C SER A 40 -2.66 10.23 -26.06
N GLU A 41 -2.46 9.06 -26.68
CA GLU A 41 -2.15 8.96 -28.10
C GLU A 41 -3.37 9.27 -28.96
N SER A 42 -4.56 8.82 -28.54
CA SER A 42 -5.82 8.96 -29.28
C SER A 42 -6.72 10.10 -28.78
N TRP A 43 -6.54 10.56 -27.54
CA TRP A 43 -7.36 11.61 -26.92
C TRP A 43 -6.47 12.81 -26.58
N ARG A 44 -6.61 13.91 -27.35
CA ARG A 44 -5.69 15.07 -27.30
C ARG A 44 -6.43 16.40 -27.29
N ASP A 45 -7.35 16.57 -26.34
CA ASP A 45 -8.08 17.81 -26.13
C ASP A 45 -7.89 18.34 -24.70
N GLN A 46 -8.60 19.43 -24.36
CA GLN A 46 -8.55 20.04 -23.04
C GLN A 46 -9.15 19.14 -21.95
N GLU A 47 -10.16 18.33 -22.29
CA GLU A 47 -10.81 17.41 -21.34
C GLU A 47 -9.85 16.28 -20.96
N HIS A 48 -9.12 15.72 -21.93
CA HIS A 48 -8.06 14.76 -21.66
C HIS A 48 -7.01 15.33 -20.71
N ARG A 49 -6.59 16.58 -20.92
CA ARG A 49 -5.59 17.22 -20.05
C ARG A 49 -6.09 17.35 -18.62
N LYS A 50 -7.32 17.82 -18.43
CA LYS A 50 -7.95 17.93 -17.11
C LYS A 50 -8.08 16.56 -16.43
N PHE A 51 -8.55 15.56 -17.18
CA PHE A 51 -8.63 14.18 -16.68
C PHE A 51 -7.26 13.63 -16.27
N ALA A 52 -6.23 13.84 -17.09
CA ALA A 52 -4.88 13.37 -16.81
C ALA A 52 -4.32 14.00 -15.53
N ASP A 53 -4.49 15.31 -15.35
CA ASP A 53 -4.06 16.02 -14.15
C ASP A 53 -4.76 15.47 -12.89
N GLU A 54 -6.09 15.31 -12.93
CA GLU A 54 -6.87 14.74 -11.82
C GLU A 54 -6.47 13.27 -11.52
N PHE A 55 -6.25 12.48 -12.56
CA PHE A 55 -5.84 11.09 -12.43
C PHE A 55 -4.44 10.95 -11.82
N GLU A 56 -3.49 11.79 -12.24
CA GLU A 56 -2.14 11.82 -11.67
C GLU A 56 -2.16 12.18 -10.18
N GLU A 57 -3.03 13.10 -9.75
CA GLU A 57 -3.20 13.42 -8.34
C GLU A 57 -3.73 12.23 -7.52
N GLN A 58 -4.71 11.50 -8.05
CA GLN A 58 -5.21 10.27 -7.42
C GLN A 58 -4.13 9.20 -7.32
N MET A 59 -3.31 9.02 -8.37
CA MET A 59 -2.18 8.08 -8.36
C MET A 59 -1.12 8.45 -7.31
N LYS A 60 -0.90 9.73 -7.04
CA LYS A 60 -0.02 10.16 -5.93
C LYS A 60 -0.55 9.69 -4.57
N MET A 61 -1.87 9.66 -4.36
CA MET A 61 -2.46 9.16 -3.11
C MET A 61 -2.24 7.64 -2.96
N VAL A 62 -2.38 6.89 -4.05
CA VAL A 62 -2.09 5.45 -4.07
C VAL A 62 -0.63 5.19 -3.73
N ASN A 63 0.31 5.93 -4.33
CA ASN A 63 1.74 5.80 -4.03
C ASN A 63 2.05 6.11 -2.56
N LYS A 64 1.42 7.13 -1.97
CA LYS A 64 1.56 7.42 -0.52
C LYS A 64 1.09 6.27 0.36
N LEU A 65 -0.01 5.59 0.00
CA LEU A 65 -0.49 4.40 0.71
C LEU A 65 0.51 3.24 0.60
N LEU A 66 1.09 3.02 -0.58
CA LEU A 66 2.12 2.00 -0.78
C LEU A 66 3.36 2.27 0.07
N ASP A 67 3.85 3.52 0.09
CA ASP A 67 5.00 3.93 0.90
C ASP A 67 4.75 3.78 2.41
N ALA A 68 3.52 4.07 2.85
CA ALA A 68 3.12 3.84 4.25
C ALA A 68 3.09 2.34 4.57
N SER A 69 2.56 1.53 3.65
CA SER A 69 2.48 0.07 3.81
C SER A 69 3.87 -0.55 3.94
N ASP A 70 4.84 -0.11 3.13
CA ASP A 70 6.23 -0.58 3.16
C ASP A 70 6.93 -0.27 4.51
N LYS A 71 6.47 0.76 5.24
CA LYS A 71 6.92 1.07 6.60
C LYS A 71 6.16 0.31 7.68
N HIS A 72 4.87 0.06 7.48
CA HIS A 72 4.02 -0.62 8.46
C HIS A 72 4.31 -2.11 8.57
N VAL A 73 4.60 -2.79 7.45
CA VAL A 73 4.95 -4.22 7.44
C VAL A 73 6.10 -4.55 8.41
N PRO A 74 7.30 -3.94 8.31
CA PRO A 74 8.40 -4.26 9.23
C PRO A 74 8.11 -3.83 10.68
N TYR A 75 7.35 -2.76 10.89
CA TYR A 75 6.92 -2.34 12.23
C TYR A 75 6.06 -3.42 12.91
N LEU A 76 5.09 -3.99 12.19
CA LEU A 76 4.21 -5.03 12.72
C LEU A 76 4.97 -6.32 13.03
N LEU A 77 5.91 -6.72 12.15
CA LEU A 77 6.77 -7.88 12.38
C LEU A 77 7.64 -7.70 13.63
N LYS A 78 8.31 -6.55 13.75
CA LYS A 78 9.12 -6.21 14.93
C LYS A 78 8.29 -6.18 16.22
N LYS A 79 7.04 -5.69 16.15
CA LYS A 79 6.12 -5.71 17.28
C LYS A 79 5.77 -7.15 17.70
N ALA A 80 5.51 -8.04 16.74
CA ALA A 80 5.26 -9.45 17.01
C ALA A 80 6.46 -10.11 17.72
N GLU A 81 7.68 -9.89 17.22
CA GLU A 81 8.91 -10.40 17.84
C GLU A 81 9.08 -9.96 19.30
N TYR A 82 8.78 -8.70 19.62
CA TYR A 82 8.87 -8.20 21.01
C TYR A 82 7.86 -8.87 21.93
N ILE A 83 6.65 -9.15 21.43
CA ILE A 83 5.62 -9.81 22.23
C ILE A 83 5.97 -11.28 22.44
N ASP A 84 6.48 -11.97 21.42
CA ASP A 84 6.99 -13.35 21.56
C ASP A 84 8.07 -13.44 22.64
N GLN A 85 9.03 -12.52 22.63
CA GLN A 85 10.09 -12.47 23.65
C GLN A 85 9.55 -12.20 25.06
N TYR A 86 8.46 -11.43 25.18
CA TYR A 86 7.80 -11.17 26.45
C TYR A 86 7.01 -12.39 26.95
N LEU A 87 6.34 -13.13 26.07
CA LEU A 87 5.56 -14.33 26.40
C LEU A 87 6.43 -15.57 26.70
N GLN A 88 7.65 -15.61 26.15
CA GLN A 88 8.63 -16.68 26.43
C GLN A 88 9.39 -16.48 27.76
N ARG A 89 9.20 -15.35 28.45
CA ARG A 89 9.75 -15.05 29.77
C ARG A 89 8.72 -15.25 30.87
#